data_AF-A0A3M7D5W1-F1
#
_entry.id   AF-A0A3M7D5W1-F1
#
_cell.length_a   1.000
_cell.length_b   1.000
_cell.length_c   1.000
_cell.angle_alpha   90.00
_cell.angle_beta   90.00
_cell.angle_gamma   90.00
#
_symmetry.space_group_name_H-M   'P 1'
#
loop_
_entity.id
_entity.type
_entity.pdbx_description
1 polymer ?
#
loop_
_entity_poly.entity_id
_entity_poly.type
_entity_poly.pdbx_seq_one_letter_code
_entity_poly.pdbx_strand_id
1 'polypeptide(L)'
;MVVRAGTYDDYPDYFQRAPPLPQIIGFDGAGVVEDVGNNVKNVQPGDEVYYSGSPIRPGSNAEYQLVDSRSVAHKPKSLSFVQAASMPLTWITAWEAMIERMGITEGEKSGILIINGSGGIGSVASQIARFVLKLPVVVTTTSREQTTAFSKEMGATHTVNHREDVVKQIKSLQLDYPIKYVFITHTPASKYIANSAAICAPFGKVCSIVQDKEIPMYGTEWMAKSLTYVWELIGTKPVYGVEVDSHGKILKELTEMLDNGQVKCHHQQTLPLTVEGLRRAHEQIEAAGAMGKIGLSVEACEEGMAFS
;
A
#
# COMPACT_ATOMS: atom_id res chain seq x y z
N MET A 1 6.12 -28.95 -10.06
CA MET A 1 5.74 -27.68 -9.39
C MET A 1 6.64 -26.59 -9.95
N VAL A 2 6.14 -25.76 -10.87
CA VAL A 2 6.90 -24.59 -11.35
C VAL A 2 6.55 -23.45 -10.40
N VAL A 3 7.28 -23.34 -9.29
CA VAL A 3 7.34 -22.08 -8.55
C VAL A 3 8.06 -21.13 -9.49
N ARG A 4 7.43 -20.02 -9.88
CA ARG A 4 8.12 -19.00 -10.66
C ARG A 4 9.26 -18.49 -9.78
N ALA A 5 10.49 -18.90 -10.09
CA ALA A 5 11.68 -18.28 -9.53
C ALA A 5 11.79 -16.88 -10.14
N GLY A 6 10.93 -15.96 -9.68
CA GLY A 6 11.17 -14.54 -9.87
C GLY A 6 12.37 -14.17 -9.00
N THR A 7 13.36 -13.51 -9.58
CA THR A 7 14.31 -12.74 -8.77
C THR A 7 13.53 -11.65 -8.08
N TYR A 8 13.42 -11.73 -6.76
CA TYR A 8 13.04 -10.57 -5.95
C TYR A 8 14.23 -9.60 -6.00
N ASP A 9 14.10 -8.56 -6.80
CA ASP A 9 15.19 -7.69 -7.22
C ASP A 9 15.06 -6.26 -6.67
N ASP A 10 14.13 -6.02 -5.74
CA ASP A 10 14.04 -4.74 -5.01
C ASP A 10 15.25 -4.54 -4.07
N TYR A 11 15.88 -5.63 -3.60
CA TYR A 11 17.16 -5.58 -2.88
C TYR A 11 18.24 -6.39 -3.60
N PRO A 12 19.42 -5.83 -3.85
CA PRO A 12 20.52 -6.56 -4.51
C PRO A 12 21.03 -7.75 -3.68
N ASP A 13 20.84 -7.72 -2.36
CA ASP A 13 21.31 -8.70 -1.39
C ASP A 13 20.15 -9.48 -0.72
N TYR A 14 18.94 -9.45 -1.28
CA TYR A 14 17.74 -10.03 -0.66
C TYR A 14 17.96 -11.47 -0.17
N PHE A 15 18.46 -12.35 -1.04
CA PHE A 15 18.67 -13.77 -0.72
C PHE A 15 19.81 -14.04 0.26
N GLN A 16 20.65 -13.05 0.56
CA GLN A 16 21.67 -13.15 1.61
C GLN A 16 21.09 -12.87 3.01
N ARG A 17 19.90 -12.27 3.05
CA ARG A 17 19.28 -11.72 4.28
C ARG A 17 17.94 -12.37 4.61
N ALA A 18 17.21 -12.79 3.60
CA ALA A 18 15.96 -13.52 3.76
C ALA A 18 16.22 -14.94 4.31
N PRO A 19 15.23 -15.56 4.97
CA PRO A 19 15.32 -16.96 5.39
C PRO A 19 15.69 -17.89 4.23
N PRO A 20 16.43 -19.00 4.46
CA PRO A 20 16.73 -19.97 3.41
C PRO A 20 15.44 -20.64 2.91
N LEU A 21 15.49 -21.20 1.70
CA LEU A 21 14.38 -21.97 1.16
C LEU A 21 14.18 -23.30 1.94
N PRO A 22 12.92 -23.76 2.13
CA PRO A 22 11.67 -23.12 1.71
C PRO A 22 11.33 -21.88 2.55
N GLN A 23 10.94 -20.80 1.88
CA GLN A 23 10.55 -19.55 2.52
C GLN A 23 9.05 -19.53 2.81
N ILE A 24 8.68 -19.18 4.05
CA ILE A 24 7.32 -18.78 4.39
C ILE A 24 7.19 -17.28 4.09
N ILE A 25 6.30 -16.93 3.17
CA ILE A 25 6.02 -15.54 2.77
C ILE A 25 4.75 -15.02 3.47
N GLY A 26 4.29 -13.82 3.10
CA GLY A 26 3.15 -13.14 3.72
C GLY A 26 3.63 -11.94 4.53
N PHE A 27 3.14 -10.75 4.16
CA PHE A 27 3.65 -9.47 4.68
C PHE A 27 2.55 -8.59 5.29
N ASP A 28 1.41 -9.21 5.58
CA ASP A 28 0.23 -8.62 6.21
C ASP A 28 -0.36 -9.68 7.16
N GLY A 29 -0.67 -9.31 8.39
CA GLY A 29 -1.22 -10.23 9.38
C GLY A 29 -2.09 -9.54 10.42
N ALA A 30 -3.05 -10.27 10.97
CA ALA A 30 -3.80 -9.92 12.17
C ALA A 30 -4.06 -11.20 12.97
N GLY A 31 -3.96 -11.12 14.29
CA GLY A 31 -4.08 -12.28 15.17
C GLY A 31 -4.05 -11.88 16.64
N VAL A 32 -4.02 -12.89 17.52
CA VAL A 32 -3.92 -12.71 18.96
C VAL A 32 -2.48 -12.94 19.39
N VAL A 33 -1.97 -12.11 20.31
CA VAL A 33 -0.66 -12.30 20.91
C VAL A 33 -0.69 -13.55 21.79
N GLU A 34 0.10 -14.57 21.44
CA GLU A 34 0.23 -15.79 22.24
C GLU A 34 1.23 -15.60 23.39
N ASP A 35 2.42 -15.08 23.08
CA ASP A 35 3.50 -14.86 24.04
C ASP A 35 4.35 -13.64 23.66
N VAL A 36 5.11 -13.09 24.61
CA VAL A 36 5.96 -11.91 24.41
C VAL A 36 7.35 -12.09 24.98
N GLY A 37 8.35 -11.53 24.31
CA GLY A 37 9.71 -11.49 24.85
C GLY A 37 9.83 -10.60 26.09
N ASN A 38 10.81 -10.89 26.96
CA ASN A 38 11.01 -10.21 28.25
C ASN A 38 11.13 -8.67 28.21
N ASN A 39 11.45 -8.09 27.05
CA ASN A 39 11.61 -6.64 26.87
C ASN A 39 10.40 -5.95 26.22
N VAL A 40 9.36 -6.71 25.87
CA VAL A 40 8.13 -6.19 25.26
C VAL A 40 7.29 -5.50 26.34
N LYS A 41 6.77 -4.31 26.02
CA LYS A 41 5.98 -3.49 26.96
C LYS A 41 4.70 -2.91 26.37
N ASN A 42 4.50 -3.04 25.06
CA ASN A 42 3.43 -2.37 24.33
C ASN A 42 2.27 -3.28 23.94
N VAL A 43 2.42 -4.60 24.14
CA VAL A 43 1.40 -5.63 23.95
C VAL A 43 1.63 -6.75 24.97
N GLN A 44 0.60 -7.56 25.23
CA GLN A 44 0.63 -8.69 26.13
C GLN A 44 -0.18 -9.87 25.57
N PRO A 45 0.00 -11.11 26.08
CA PRO A 45 -0.82 -12.25 25.68
C PRO A 45 -2.32 -11.95 25.77
N GLY A 46 -3.07 -12.37 24.74
CA GLY A 46 -4.50 -12.10 24.59
C GLY A 46 -4.86 -10.82 23.85
N ASP A 47 -3.91 -9.93 23.56
CA ASP A 47 -4.18 -8.73 22.75
C ASP A 47 -4.43 -9.08 21.29
N GLU A 48 -5.48 -8.51 20.69
CA GLU A 48 -5.68 -8.55 19.24
C GLU A 48 -4.80 -7.50 18.55
N VAL A 49 -3.97 -7.92 17.60
CA VAL A 49 -3.00 -7.07 16.90
C VAL A 49 -3.05 -7.26 15.39
N TYR A 50 -2.53 -6.28 14.66
CA TYR A 50 -2.33 -6.33 13.22
C TYR A 50 -1.06 -5.58 12.83
N TYR A 51 -0.43 -5.99 11.73
CA TYR A 51 0.92 -5.54 11.36
C TYR A 51 1.26 -5.82 9.89
N SER A 52 2.30 -5.13 9.41
CA SER A 52 3.07 -5.56 8.26
C SER A 52 4.44 -6.05 8.73
N GLY A 53 4.83 -7.24 8.27
CA GLY A 53 6.04 -7.92 8.72
C GLY A 53 7.34 -7.35 8.13
N SER A 54 8.41 -8.14 8.20
CA SER A 54 9.68 -7.81 7.55
C SER A 54 9.93 -8.77 6.37
N PRO A 55 10.41 -8.27 5.21
CA PRO A 55 10.73 -9.14 4.08
C PRO A 55 11.93 -10.07 4.35
N ILE A 56 12.73 -9.78 5.38
CA ILE A 56 13.89 -10.61 5.77
C ILE A 56 13.59 -11.51 6.98
N ARG A 57 12.32 -11.79 7.26
CA ARG A 57 11.86 -12.74 8.29
C ARG A 57 10.79 -13.68 7.73
N PRO A 58 10.56 -14.85 8.35
CA PRO A 58 9.42 -15.70 8.00
C PRO A 58 8.11 -14.91 8.06
N GLY A 59 7.29 -15.05 7.02
CA GLY A 59 6.06 -14.30 6.81
C GLY A 59 4.81 -14.87 7.52
N SER A 60 3.67 -14.25 7.23
CA SER A 60 2.38 -14.48 7.90
C SER A 60 1.54 -15.65 7.35
N ASN A 61 2.02 -16.37 6.34
CA ASN A 61 1.34 -17.58 5.85
C ASN A 61 1.60 -18.78 6.78
N ALA A 62 1.30 -18.63 8.06
CA ALA A 62 1.54 -19.58 9.14
C ALA A 62 0.55 -19.37 10.29
N GLU A 63 0.41 -20.37 11.16
CA GLU A 63 -0.44 -20.30 12.36
C GLU A 63 0.16 -19.37 13.42
N TYR A 64 1.49 -19.33 13.50
CA TYR A 64 2.24 -18.49 14.41
C TYR A 64 3.34 -17.75 13.65
N GLN A 65 3.58 -16.48 14.00
CA GLN A 65 4.65 -15.67 13.45
C GLN A 65 5.32 -14.83 14.53
N LEU A 66 6.65 -14.74 14.49
CA LEU A 66 7.42 -13.80 15.30
C LEU A 66 7.49 -12.44 14.62
N VAL A 67 7.00 -11.40 15.32
CA VAL A 67 7.00 -10.01 14.84
C VAL A 67 7.66 -9.12 15.90
N ASP A 68 8.34 -8.06 15.46
CA ASP A 68 8.87 -7.06 16.38
C ASP A 68 7.73 -6.27 17.02
N SER A 69 7.65 -6.22 18.35
CA SER A 69 6.52 -5.55 19.02
C SER A 69 6.45 -4.05 18.69
N ARG A 70 7.53 -3.43 18.22
CA ARG A 70 7.54 -2.01 17.83
C ARG A 70 6.82 -1.76 16.51
N SER A 71 6.62 -2.79 15.68
CA SER A 71 5.96 -2.68 14.37
C SER A 71 4.51 -3.17 14.37
N VAL A 72 3.92 -3.47 15.54
CA VAL A 72 2.52 -3.90 15.68
C VAL A 72 1.66 -2.81 16.31
N ALA A 73 0.36 -2.84 16.04
CA ALA A 73 -0.64 -2.06 16.74
C ALA A 73 -1.85 -2.93 17.11
N HIS A 74 -2.68 -2.46 18.04
CA HIS A 74 -3.93 -3.13 18.37
C HIS A 74 -4.88 -3.11 17.17
N LYS A 75 -5.50 -4.26 16.90
CA LYS A 75 -6.49 -4.41 15.84
C LYS A 75 -7.65 -3.42 16.04
N PRO A 76 -8.15 -2.76 14.98
CA PRO A 76 -9.40 -2.00 15.06
C PRO A 76 -10.53 -2.91 15.57
N LYS A 77 -11.30 -2.42 16.54
CA LYS A 77 -12.44 -3.16 17.10
C LYS A 77 -13.58 -3.28 16.09
N SER A 78 -13.67 -2.32 15.18
CA SER A 78 -14.67 -2.24 14.12
C SER A 78 -14.49 -3.28 13.00
N LEU A 79 -13.34 -3.95 12.92
CA LEU A 79 -13.02 -4.87 11.82
C LEU A 79 -12.88 -6.31 12.30
N SER A 80 -13.23 -7.27 11.42
CA SER A 80 -12.83 -8.66 11.58
C SER A 80 -11.31 -8.85 11.39
N PHE A 81 -10.76 -10.00 11.75
CA PHE A 81 -9.33 -10.28 11.57
C PHE A 81 -8.89 -10.18 10.11
N VAL A 82 -9.64 -10.77 9.17
CA VAL A 82 -9.30 -10.72 7.73
C VAL A 82 -9.38 -9.29 7.15
N GLN A 83 -10.35 -8.49 7.63
CA GLN A 83 -10.45 -7.08 7.26
C GLN A 83 -9.27 -6.27 7.81
N ALA A 84 -8.90 -6.48 9.08
CA ALA A 84 -7.76 -5.83 9.70
C ALA A 84 -6.44 -6.22 9.02
N ALA A 85 -6.23 -7.50 8.74
CA ALA A 85 -5.06 -8.00 8.02
C ALA A 85 -4.94 -7.42 6.59
N SER A 86 -6.03 -6.92 6.00
CA SER A 86 -6.00 -6.34 4.66
C SER A 86 -5.46 -4.91 4.62
N MET A 87 -5.15 -4.29 5.76
CA MET A 87 -4.80 -2.86 5.87
C MET A 87 -3.31 -2.50 5.98
N PRO A 88 -2.46 -3.22 6.75
CA PRO A 88 -1.18 -2.68 7.20
C PRO A 88 -0.20 -2.27 6.11
N LEU A 89 0.18 -3.21 5.23
CA LEU A 89 1.21 -2.97 4.22
C LEU A 89 0.82 -1.83 3.29
N THR A 90 -0.43 -1.82 2.81
CA THR A 90 -0.88 -0.80 1.86
C THR A 90 -0.94 0.56 2.53
N TRP A 91 -1.43 0.64 3.78
CA TRP A 91 -1.52 1.89 4.52
C TRP A 91 -0.14 2.47 4.85
N ILE A 92 0.77 1.67 5.41
CA ILE A 92 2.14 2.11 5.71
C ILE A 92 2.83 2.60 4.43
N THR A 93 2.74 1.83 3.34
CA THR A 93 3.36 2.21 2.07
C THR A 93 2.83 3.56 1.56
N ALA A 94 1.51 3.77 1.59
CA ALA A 94 0.92 5.03 1.14
C ALA A 94 1.25 6.19 2.10
N TRP A 95 1.27 5.94 3.40
CA TRP A 95 1.64 6.91 4.43
C TRP A 95 3.08 7.39 4.24
N GLU A 96 4.04 6.46 4.17
CA GLU A 96 5.44 6.80 3.96
C GLU A 96 5.65 7.53 2.63
N ALA A 97 5.08 7.02 1.53
CA ALA A 97 5.17 7.67 0.22
C ALA A 97 4.70 9.13 0.26
N MET A 98 3.55 9.40 0.88
CA MET A 98 2.90 10.71 0.82
C MET A 98 3.43 11.68 1.87
N ILE A 99 3.54 11.24 3.12
CA ILE A 99 3.87 12.10 4.24
C ILE A 99 5.38 12.19 4.42
N GLU A 100 6.11 11.07 4.32
CA GLU A 100 7.55 11.05 4.59
C GLU A 100 8.40 11.33 3.35
N ARG A 101 8.13 10.66 2.22
CA ARG A 101 8.91 10.78 0.98
C ARG A 101 8.54 12.03 0.19
N MET A 102 7.24 12.20 -0.09
CA MET A 102 6.76 13.40 -0.78
C MET A 102 6.66 14.61 0.14
N GLY A 103 6.56 14.43 1.45
CA GLY A 103 6.50 15.56 2.39
C GLY A 103 5.24 16.40 2.22
N ILE A 104 4.12 15.77 1.83
CA ILE A 104 2.85 16.47 1.64
C ILE A 104 2.36 16.96 3.00
N THR A 105 1.98 18.24 3.05
CA THR A 105 1.46 18.85 4.28
C THR A 105 -0.07 18.83 4.30
N GLU A 106 -0.64 18.66 5.49
CA GLU A 106 -2.10 18.71 5.66
C GLU A 106 -2.66 20.07 5.23
N GLY A 107 -3.73 20.05 4.44
CA GLY A 107 -4.41 21.26 3.93
C GLY A 107 -3.65 21.98 2.81
N GLU A 108 -2.60 21.37 2.26
CA GLU A 108 -1.88 21.95 1.12
C GLU A 108 -2.84 22.18 -0.06
N LYS A 109 -2.81 23.40 -0.61
CA LYS A 109 -3.61 23.83 -1.76
C LYS A 109 -3.05 23.28 -3.07
N SER A 110 -3.05 21.94 -3.20
CA SER A 110 -2.47 21.21 -4.33
C SER A 110 -3.28 19.94 -4.62
N GLY A 111 -2.95 19.31 -5.75
CA GLY A 111 -3.49 18.03 -6.15
C GLY A 111 -2.47 16.90 -6.20
N ILE A 112 -2.98 15.68 -6.11
CA ILE A 112 -2.25 14.45 -6.37
C ILE A 112 -2.91 13.64 -7.48
N LEU A 113 -2.11 13.06 -8.38
CA LEU A 113 -2.52 12.00 -9.29
C LEU A 113 -2.05 10.65 -8.72
N ILE A 114 -2.98 9.73 -8.50
CA ILE A 114 -2.70 8.35 -8.07
C ILE A 114 -2.96 7.42 -9.26
N ILE A 115 -1.90 6.77 -9.74
CA ILE A 115 -2.01 5.77 -10.80
C ILE A 115 -2.62 4.50 -10.22
N ASN A 116 -3.63 3.93 -10.88
CA ASN A 116 -4.36 2.73 -10.47
C ASN A 116 -5.06 2.87 -9.10
N GLY A 117 -6.00 3.83 -9.01
CA GLY A 117 -6.65 4.20 -7.74
C GLY A 117 -7.58 3.14 -7.14
N SER A 118 -7.93 2.10 -7.89
CA SER A 118 -8.80 1.01 -7.39
C SER A 118 -8.01 -0.19 -6.82
N GLY A 119 -6.69 -0.21 -6.94
CA GLY A 119 -5.85 -1.27 -6.36
C GLY A 119 -5.67 -1.12 -4.85
N GLY A 120 -4.94 -2.07 -4.23
CA GLY A 120 -4.68 -2.07 -2.78
C GLY A 120 -4.09 -0.76 -2.28
N ILE A 121 -2.97 -0.31 -2.86
CA ILE A 121 -2.30 0.94 -2.44
C ILE A 121 -3.04 2.17 -2.95
N GLY A 122 -3.54 2.16 -4.19
CA GLY A 122 -4.24 3.32 -4.76
C GLY A 122 -5.51 3.71 -3.98
N SER A 123 -6.24 2.72 -3.46
CA SER A 123 -7.45 2.97 -2.67
C SER A 123 -7.14 3.60 -1.32
N VAL A 124 -6.17 3.08 -0.56
CA VAL A 124 -5.76 3.70 0.71
C VAL A 124 -5.07 5.05 0.52
N ALA A 125 -4.27 5.22 -0.54
CA ALA A 125 -3.64 6.50 -0.87
C ALA A 125 -4.68 7.59 -1.15
N SER A 126 -5.80 7.24 -1.78
CA SER A 126 -6.92 8.17 -1.99
C SER A 126 -7.53 8.63 -0.67
N GLN A 127 -7.64 7.72 0.31
CA GLN A 127 -8.15 8.02 1.64
C GLN A 127 -7.18 8.91 2.42
N ILE A 128 -5.88 8.61 2.39
CA ILE A 128 -4.85 9.46 3.01
C ILE A 128 -4.87 10.85 2.39
N ALA A 129 -4.89 10.95 1.05
CA ALA A 129 -4.91 12.23 0.35
C ALA A 129 -6.12 13.08 0.75
N ARG A 130 -7.31 12.46 0.82
CA ARG A 130 -8.57 13.17 1.02
C ARG A 130 -8.91 13.44 2.48
N PHE A 131 -8.74 12.44 3.35
CA PHE A 131 -9.26 12.47 4.71
C PHE A 131 -8.19 12.74 5.77
N VAL A 132 -6.91 12.44 5.48
CA VAL A 132 -5.79 12.76 6.39
C VAL A 132 -5.15 14.08 5.96
N LEU A 133 -4.64 14.15 4.73
CA LEU A 133 -3.94 15.31 4.20
C LEU A 133 -4.88 16.43 3.71
N LYS A 134 -6.19 16.16 3.62
CA LYS A 134 -7.22 17.15 3.24
C LYS A 134 -6.91 17.86 1.92
N LEU A 135 -6.31 17.16 0.96
CA LEU A 135 -6.03 17.72 -0.35
C LEU A 135 -7.36 18.05 -1.07
N PRO A 136 -7.47 19.24 -1.70
CA PRO A 136 -8.66 19.61 -2.45
C PRO A 136 -8.82 18.80 -3.75
N VAL A 137 -7.71 18.31 -4.32
CA VAL A 137 -7.70 17.58 -5.60
C VAL A 137 -7.02 16.22 -5.42
N VAL A 138 -7.80 15.16 -5.59
CA VAL A 138 -7.33 13.77 -5.65
C VAL A 138 -7.83 13.17 -6.96
N VAL A 139 -6.93 13.03 -7.93
CA VAL A 139 -7.22 12.41 -9.23
C VAL A 139 -6.73 10.98 -9.20
N THR A 140 -7.55 10.03 -9.61
CA THR A 140 -7.12 8.64 -9.77
C THR A 140 -7.27 8.17 -11.21
N THR A 141 -6.46 7.19 -11.60
CA THR A 141 -6.70 6.50 -12.87
C THR A 141 -7.49 5.20 -12.65
N THR A 142 -8.57 5.03 -13.42
CA THR A 142 -9.46 3.84 -13.42
C THR A 142 -9.83 3.49 -14.87
N SER A 143 -10.54 2.40 -15.12
CA SER A 143 -10.97 2.07 -16.51
C SER A 143 -12.30 1.34 -16.64
N ARG A 144 -12.93 0.99 -15.52
CA ARG A 144 -14.25 0.35 -15.46
C ARG A 144 -15.15 1.14 -14.52
N GLU A 145 -16.45 1.11 -14.77
CA GLU A 145 -17.45 1.80 -13.94
C GLU A 145 -17.34 1.41 -12.47
N GLN A 146 -17.27 0.11 -12.17
CA GLN A 146 -17.11 -0.39 -10.80
C GLN A 146 -15.83 0.13 -10.12
N THR A 147 -14.70 0.14 -10.84
CA THR A 147 -13.42 0.68 -10.29
C THR A 147 -13.48 2.18 -10.08
N THR A 148 -14.20 2.91 -10.95
CA THR A 148 -14.43 4.35 -10.80
C THR A 148 -15.29 4.65 -9.58
N ALA A 149 -16.39 3.93 -9.40
CA ALA A 149 -17.26 4.08 -8.24
C ALA A 149 -16.51 3.79 -6.93
N PHE A 150 -15.78 2.66 -6.88
CA PHE A 150 -14.94 2.30 -5.74
C PHE A 150 -13.87 3.36 -5.44
N SER A 151 -13.17 3.85 -6.47
CA SER A 151 -12.14 4.87 -6.26
C SER A 151 -12.70 6.18 -5.71
N LYS A 152 -13.89 6.60 -6.15
CA LYS A 152 -14.59 7.77 -5.59
C LYS A 152 -15.01 7.54 -4.13
N GLU A 153 -15.50 6.34 -3.81
CA GLU A 153 -15.82 5.98 -2.43
C GLU A 153 -14.60 6.07 -1.51
N MET A 154 -13.42 5.70 -2.03
CA MET A 154 -12.14 5.78 -1.32
C MET A 154 -11.53 7.19 -1.29
N GLY A 155 -12.24 8.23 -1.75
CA GLY A 155 -11.83 9.63 -1.60
C GLY A 155 -11.29 10.30 -2.86
N ALA A 156 -11.33 9.64 -4.03
CA ALA A 156 -11.01 10.29 -5.29
C ALA A 156 -12.04 11.40 -5.60
N THR A 157 -11.57 12.62 -5.80
CA THR A 157 -12.39 13.75 -6.24
C THR A 157 -12.69 13.68 -7.74
N HIS A 158 -11.75 13.16 -8.51
CA HIS A 158 -11.83 13.03 -9.96
C HIS A 158 -11.23 11.69 -10.39
N THR A 159 -11.69 11.18 -11.53
CA THR A 159 -11.19 9.92 -12.11
C THR A 159 -10.94 10.11 -13.60
N VAL A 160 -9.85 9.55 -14.13
CA VAL A 160 -9.52 9.55 -15.56
C VAL A 160 -9.24 8.14 -16.07
N ASN A 161 -9.52 7.89 -17.34
CA ASN A 161 -9.33 6.58 -17.96
C ASN A 161 -7.87 6.36 -18.38
N HIS A 162 -7.16 5.43 -17.74
CA HIS A 162 -5.77 5.10 -18.12
C HIS A 162 -5.63 4.32 -19.44
N ARG A 163 -6.75 3.92 -20.06
CA ARG A 163 -6.75 3.34 -21.42
C ARG A 163 -6.75 4.40 -22.53
N GLU A 164 -6.87 5.67 -22.13
CA GLU A 164 -6.92 6.82 -23.02
C GLU A 164 -5.81 7.81 -22.66
N ASP A 165 -5.79 8.96 -23.34
CA ASP A 165 -4.82 10.03 -23.10
C ASP A 165 -5.10 10.71 -21.75
N VAL A 166 -4.40 10.25 -20.71
CA VAL A 166 -4.53 10.77 -19.33
C VAL A 166 -4.16 12.25 -19.23
N VAL A 167 -3.16 12.70 -20.00
CA VAL A 167 -2.71 14.10 -19.97
C VAL A 167 -3.80 15.02 -20.51
N LYS A 168 -4.45 14.66 -21.63
CA LYS A 168 -5.58 15.41 -22.17
C LYS A 168 -6.76 15.42 -21.22
N GLN A 169 -7.13 14.26 -20.65
CA GLN A 169 -8.24 14.17 -19.72
C GLN A 169 -8.04 15.07 -18.50
N ILE A 170 -6.84 15.06 -17.88
CA ILE A 170 -6.54 15.92 -16.73
C ILE A 170 -6.61 17.40 -17.10
N LYS A 171 -6.10 17.80 -18.28
CA LYS A 171 -6.26 19.18 -18.77
C LYS A 171 -7.72 19.57 -18.91
N SER A 172 -8.57 18.66 -19.39
CA SER A 172 -10.02 18.90 -19.54
C SER A 172 -10.78 19.02 -18.22
N LEU A 173 -10.23 18.52 -17.10
CA LEU A 173 -10.86 18.65 -15.78
C LEU A 173 -10.87 20.10 -15.26
N GLN A 174 -10.01 20.99 -15.79
CA GLN A 174 -9.91 22.40 -15.38
C GLN A 174 -9.82 22.56 -13.86
N LEU A 175 -8.89 21.81 -13.25
CA LEU A 175 -8.73 21.71 -11.79
C LEU A 175 -8.42 23.08 -11.16
N ASP A 176 -9.05 23.37 -10.03
CA ASP A 176 -8.82 24.61 -9.26
C ASP A 176 -7.42 24.69 -8.63
N TYR A 177 -6.77 23.55 -8.43
CA TYR A 177 -5.45 23.45 -7.82
C TYR A 177 -4.49 22.62 -8.68
N PRO A 178 -3.21 22.99 -8.76
CA PRO A 178 -2.24 22.29 -9.58
C PRO A 178 -1.89 20.92 -8.96
N ILE A 179 -1.70 19.91 -9.82
CA ILE A 179 -1.16 18.62 -9.38
C ILE A 179 0.34 18.78 -9.12
N LYS A 180 0.74 18.78 -7.84
CA LYS A 180 2.15 18.81 -7.42
C LYS A 180 2.72 17.42 -7.15
N TYR A 181 1.86 16.42 -7.05
CA TYR A 181 2.24 15.08 -6.65
C TYR A 181 1.73 14.04 -7.64
N VAL A 182 2.56 13.06 -7.98
CA VAL A 182 2.13 11.86 -8.72
C VAL A 182 2.59 10.63 -7.96
N PHE A 183 1.69 9.68 -7.72
CA PHE A 183 1.99 8.42 -7.05
C PHE A 183 1.81 7.24 -8.00
N ILE A 184 2.91 6.63 -8.40
CA ILE A 184 2.97 5.50 -9.33
C ILE A 184 2.88 4.20 -8.53
N THR A 185 1.71 3.55 -8.56
CA THR A 185 1.43 2.30 -7.81
C THR A 185 1.30 1.05 -8.70
N HIS A 186 1.61 1.16 -9.99
CA HIS A 186 1.45 0.08 -10.94
C HIS A 186 2.63 -0.05 -11.88
N THR A 187 3.01 -1.28 -12.21
CA THR A 187 4.15 -1.63 -13.07
C THR A 187 3.71 -1.74 -14.53
N PRO A 188 4.60 -1.51 -15.52
CA PRO A 188 5.95 -0.96 -15.40
C PRO A 188 5.97 0.55 -15.14
N ALA A 189 6.87 0.99 -14.25
CA ALA A 189 6.96 2.40 -13.85
C ALA A 189 7.32 3.33 -15.02
N SER A 190 8.11 2.86 -15.99
CA SER A 190 8.53 3.63 -17.18
C SER A 190 7.34 4.23 -17.95
N LYS A 191 6.21 3.53 -18.01
CA LYS A 191 4.98 3.97 -18.72
C LYS A 191 4.41 5.29 -18.19
N TYR A 192 4.72 5.62 -16.94
CA TYR A 192 4.13 6.78 -16.27
C TYR A 192 5.08 7.98 -16.22
N ILE A 193 6.36 7.82 -16.59
CA ILE A 193 7.38 8.86 -16.39
C ILE A 193 7.12 10.11 -17.23
N ALA A 194 6.86 9.95 -18.53
CA ALA A 194 6.58 11.07 -19.43
C ALA A 194 5.27 11.79 -19.05
N ASN A 195 4.21 11.03 -18.79
CA ASN A 195 2.93 11.61 -18.36
C ASN A 195 3.06 12.34 -17.02
N SER A 196 3.83 11.80 -16.08
CA SER A 196 4.09 12.45 -14.79
C SER A 196 4.77 13.80 -14.99
N ALA A 197 5.76 13.90 -15.89
CA ALA A 197 6.40 15.16 -16.23
C ALA A 197 5.43 16.17 -16.86
N ALA A 198 4.58 15.71 -17.77
CA ALA A 198 3.61 16.56 -18.45
C ALA A 198 2.54 17.11 -17.48
N ILE A 199 2.08 16.29 -16.54
CA ILE A 199 0.98 16.60 -15.61
C ILE A 199 1.46 17.41 -14.41
N CYS A 200 2.60 17.06 -13.82
CA CYS A 200 3.07 17.65 -12.58
C CYS A 200 3.44 19.13 -12.77
N ALA A 201 3.08 19.96 -11.79
CA ALA A 201 3.49 21.35 -11.74
C ALA A 201 5.00 21.48 -11.44
N PRO A 202 5.65 22.62 -11.78
CA PRO A 202 7.05 22.86 -11.42
C PRO A 202 7.31 22.62 -9.93
N PHE A 203 8.49 22.06 -9.63
CA PHE A 203 8.94 21.66 -8.28
C PHE A 203 8.09 20.58 -7.60
N GLY A 204 7.21 19.91 -8.35
CA GLY A 204 6.44 18.79 -7.86
C GLY A 204 7.28 17.53 -7.66
N LYS A 205 6.68 16.54 -7.01
CA LYS A 205 7.33 15.27 -6.67
C LYS A 205 6.55 14.09 -7.22
N VAL A 206 7.27 13.08 -7.69
CA VAL A 206 6.69 11.80 -8.14
C VAL A 206 7.28 10.70 -7.28
N CYS A 207 6.41 9.97 -6.59
CA CYS A 207 6.78 8.80 -5.82
C CYS A 207 6.45 7.53 -6.60
N SER A 208 7.32 6.53 -6.55
CA SER A 208 7.03 5.20 -7.08
C SER A 208 7.34 4.10 -6.06
N ILE A 209 6.50 3.07 -6.08
CA ILE A 209 6.63 1.83 -5.29
C ILE A 209 6.83 0.60 -6.18
N VAL A 210 7.04 0.82 -7.48
CA VAL A 210 7.29 -0.25 -8.44
C VAL A 210 8.52 0.12 -9.24
N GLN A 211 9.47 -0.81 -9.35
CA GLN A 211 10.65 -0.58 -10.16
C GLN A 211 10.41 -0.90 -11.63
N ASP A 212 11.35 -0.45 -12.45
CA ASP A 212 11.48 -0.85 -13.84
C ASP A 212 12.95 -0.76 -14.25
N LYS A 213 13.34 -1.47 -15.30
CA LYS A 213 14.73 -1.49 -15.77
C LYS A 213 15.23 -0.11 -16.20
N GLU A 214 14.31 0.71 -16.69
CA GLU A 214 14.60 2.05 -17.17
C GLU A 214 13.58 3.04 -16.62
N ILE A 215 14.07 4.22 -16.25
CA ILE A 215 13.24 5.37 -15.84
C ILE A 215 13.55 6.52 -16.80
N PRO A 216 12.89 6.57 -17.97
CA PRO A 216 13.27 7.47 -19.06
C PRO A 216 12.80 8.91 -18.79
N MET A 217 13.67 9.72 -18.16
CA MET A 217 13.40 11.14 -17.90
C MET A 217 13.87 12.06 -19.04
N TYR A 218 14.88 11.65 -19.82
CA TYR A 218 15.40 12.46 -20.91
C TYR A 218 14.35 12.66 -22.02
N GLY A 219 14.31 13.87 -22.61
CA GLY A 219 13.32 14.22 -23.64
C GLY A 219 11.93 14.58 -23.11
N THR A 220 11.78 14.76 -21.80
CA THR A 220 10.53 15.17 -21.13
C THR A 220 10.73 16.48 -20.35
N GLU A 221 9.68 16.96 -19.69
CA GLU A 221 9.69 18.17 -18.87
C GLU A 221 10.35 17.99 -17.48
N TRP A 222 10.87 16.81 -17.15
CA TRP A 222 11.48 16.51 -15.83
C TRP A 222 12.52 17.55 -15.39
N MET A 223 13.50 17.83 -16.25
CA MET A 223 14.52 18.85 -15.98
C MET A 223 13.95 20.27 -16.04
N ALA A 224 13.11 20.56 -17.05
CA ALA A 224 12.54 21.90 -17.25
C ALA A 224 11.65 22.35 -16.08
N LYS A 225 11.01 21.40 -15.38
CA LYS A 225 10.14 21.65 -14.23
C LYS A 225 10.83 21.41 -12.88
N SER A 226 12.12 21.05 -12.86
CA SER A 226 12.86 20.73 -11.62
C SER A 226 12.10 19.75 -10.72
N LEU A 227 11.56 18.69 -11.33
CA LEU A 227 10.77 17.70 -10.61
C LEU A 227 11.65 16.78 -9.77
N THR A 228 11.12 16.30 -8.64
CA THR A 228 11.78 15.30 -7.79
C THR A 228 11.19 13.92 -8.06
N TYR A 229 12.05 12.91 -8.21
CA TYR A 229 11.65 11.51 -8.22
C TYR A 229 12.08 10.86 -6.91
N VAL A 230 11.19 10.14 -6.24
CA VAL A 230 11.47 9.48 -4.97
C VAL A 230 10.91 8.05 -4.96
N TRP A 231 11.63 7.17 -4.28
CA TRP A 231 11.22 5.79 -4.06
C TRP A 231 10.53 5.66 -2.71
N GLU A 232 9.52 4.82 -2.66
CA GLU A 232 9.00 4.29 -1.41
C GLU A 232 9.07 2.76 -1.43
N LEU A 233 9.68 2.19 -0.40
CA LEU A 233 9.77 0.76 -0.18
C LEU A 233 9.63 0.51 1.31
N ILE A 234 8.44 0.03 1.72
CA ILE A 234 8.05 -0.26 3.11
C ILE A 234 9.08 -1.13 3.84
N GLY A 235 9.77 -2.03 3.12
CA GLY A 235 10.78 -2.89 3.72
C GLY A 235 12.06 -2.18 4.11
N THR A 236 12.32 -0.94 3.67
CA THR A 236 13.57 -0.20 3.95
C THR A 236 13.83 -0.11 5.46
N LYS A 237 12.85 0.34 6.24
CA LYS A 237 12.98 0.49 7.69
C LYS A 237 13.30 -0.82 8.42
N PRO A 238 12.52 -1.91 8.28
CA PRO A 238 12.82 -3.18 8.95
C PRO A 238 14.07 -3.88 8.39
N VAL A 239 14.43 -3.66 7.13
CA VAL A 239 15.65 -4.19 6.52
C VAL A 239 16.87 -3.49 7.11
N TYR A 240 16.91 -2.16 7.12
CA TYR A 240 18.09 -1.42 7.61
C TYR A 240 18.09 -1.12 9.12
N GLY A 241 17.03 -1.50 9.84
CA GLY A 241 16.93 -1.29 11.28
C GLY A 241 16.82 0.18 11.67
N VAL A 242 16.22 1.01 10.81
CA VAL A 242 16.03 2.45 11.03
C VAL A 242 14.56 2.73 11.32
N GLU A 243 14.30 3.64 12.28
CA GLU A 243 12.92 4.06 12.63
C GLU A 243 11.97 2.88 12.88
N VAL A 244 12.47 1.82 13.50
CA VAL A 244 11.82 0.50 13.63
C VAL A 244 10.49 0.50 14.39
N ASP A 245 10.16 1.59 15.06
CA ASP A 245 8.88 1.81 15.74
C ASP A 245 7.87 2.63 14.92
N SER A 246 8.25 3.17 13.76
CA SER A 246 7.36 4.03 12.97
C SER A 246 6.16 3.26 12.42
N HIS A 247 6.33 2.02 11.99
CA HIS A 247 5.21 1.21 11.48
C HIS A 247 4.13 1.01 12.54
N GLY A 248 4.51 0.71 13.79
CA GLY A 248 3.55 0.57 14.90
C GLY A 248 2.82 1.88 15.22
N LYS A 249 3.52 3.02 15.14
CA LYS A 249 2.91 4.36 15.31
C LYS A 249 1.90 4.67 14.20
N ILE A 250 2.27 4.45 12.93
CA ILE A 250 1.40 4.63 11.77
C ILE A 250 0.15 3.76 11.88
N LEU A 251 0.32 2.49 12.28
CA LEU A 251 -0.81 1.58 12.47
C LEU A 251 -1.69 1.99 13.64
N LYS A 252 -1.11 2.47 14.75
CA LYS A 252 -1.92 2.99 15.85
C LYS A 252 -2.84 4.14 15.41
N GLU A 253 -2.33 5.08 14.62
CA GLU A 253 -3.15 6.16 14.05
C GLU A 253 -4.23 5.61 13.10
N LEU A 254 -3.90 4.59 12.29
CA LEU A 254 -4.86 3.90 11.45
C LEU A 254 -5.96 3.22 12.28
N THR A 255 -5.65 2.59 13.41
CA THR A 255 -6.64 1.98 14.30
C THR A 255 -7.70 3.00 14.72
N GLU A 256 -7.25 4.17 15.17
CA GLU A 256 -8.14 5.25 15.60
C GLU A 256 -9.01 5.76 14.44
N MET A 257 -8.44 5.92 13.25
CA MET A 257 -9.16 6.36 12.05
C MET A 257 -10.16 5.33 11.50
N LEU A 258 -9.90 4.04 11.67
CA LEU A 258 -10.84 2.98 11.30
C LEU A 258 -12.00 2.90 12.28
N ASP A 259 -11.71 2.91 13.58
CA ASP A 259 -12.74 2.80 14.62
C ASP A 259 -13.65 4.04 14.69
N ASN A 260 -13.15 5.22 14.32
CA ASN A 260 -13.95 6.45 14.25
C ASN A 260 -14.62 6.68 12.88
N GLY A 261 -14.38 5.82 11.89
CA GLY A 261 -14.98 5.87 10.56
C GLY A 261 -14.42 6.96 9.63
N GLN A 262 -13.30 7.63 9.97
CA GLN A 262 -12.60 8.55 9.07
C GLN A 262 -12.00 7.83 7.86
N VAL A 263 -11.58 6.58 8.04
CA VAL A 263 -11.03 5.70 7.01
C VAL A 263 -11.87 4.43 6.93
N LYS A 264 -11.99 3.87 5.74
CA LYS A 264 -12.72 2.63 5.44
C LYS A 264 -11.77 1.48 5.13
N CYS A 265 -12.19 0.27 5.51
CA CYS A 265 -11.55 -0.95 5.06
C CYS A 265 -11.73 -1.13 3.54
N HIS A 266 -10.65 -1.51 2.85
CA HIS A 266 -10.62 -1.73 1.39
C HIS A 266 -10.53 -3.22 1.03
N HIS A 267 -10.83 -4.11 1.97
CA HIS A 267 -10.98 -5.54 1.73
C HIS A 267 -12.14 -5.80 0.76
N GLN A 268 -11.96 -6.70 -0.21
CA GLN A 268 -12.94 -7.01 -1.25
C GLN A 268 -13.23 -8.50 -1.41
N GLN A 269 -12.33 -9.37 -0.95
CA GLN A 269 -12.49 -10.80 -1.11
C GLN A 269 -11.73 -11.55 -0.03
N THR A 270 -12.38 -12.55 0.57
CA THR A 270 -11.71 -13.53 1.44
C THR A 270 -11.52 -14.85 0.69
N LEU A 271 -10.32 -15.42 0.81
CA LEU A 271 -9.98 -16.77 0.37
C LEU A 271 -9.51 -17.61 1.58
N PRO A 272 -9.58 -18.94 1.53
CA PRO A 272 -9.07 -19.77 2.63
C PRO A 272 -7.54 -19.75 2.68
N LEU A 273 -6.95 -19.65 3.88
CA LEU A 273 -5.51 -19.76 4.12
C LEU A 273 -5.07 -21.22 3.97
N THR A 274 -5.00 -21.65 2.72
CA THR A 274 -4.58 -22.98 2.28
C THR A 274 -3.63 -22.82 1.10
N VAL A 275 -2.90 -23.87 0.73
CA VAL A 275 -2.03 -23.84 -0.47
C VAL A 275 -2.82 -23.44 -1.72
N GLU A 276 -4.06 -23.91 -1.85
CA GLU A 276 -4.93 -23.58 -2.99
C GLU A 276 -5.42 -22.13 -2.94
N GLY A 277 -5.87 -21.66 -1.78
CA GLY A 277 -6.29 -20.26 -1.63
C GLY A 277 -5.14 -19.28 -1.82
N LEU A 278 -3.94 -19.61 -1.36
CA LEU A 278 -2.71 -18.85 -1.63
C LEU A 278 -2.42 -18.78 -3.13
N ARG A 279 -2.45 -19.93 -3.83
CA ARG A 279 -2.25 -19.97 -5.28
C ARG A 279 -3.25 -19.07 -6.01
N ARG A 280 -4.54 -19.22 -5.69
CA ARG A 280 -5.62 -18.43 -6.28
C ARG A 280 -5.50 -16.93 -5.97
N ALA A 281 -5.04 -16.57 -4.77
CA ALA A 281 -4.79 -15.17 -4.41
C ALA A 281 -3.66 -14.59 -5.26
N HIS A 282 -2.54 -15.31 -5.39
CA HIS A 282 -1.40 -14.92 -6.21
C HIS A 282 -1.77 -14.77 -7.69
N GLU A 283 -2.47 -15.75 -8.27
CA GLU A 283 -2.93 -15.70 -9.67
C GLU A 283 -3.80 -14.46 -9.95
N GLN A 284 -4.70 -14.11 -9.02
CA GLN A 284 -5.56 -12.92 -9.16
C GLN A 284 -4.79 -11.60 -9.06
N ILE A 285 -3.79 -11.53 -8.19
CA ILE A 285 -2.92 -10.35 -8.05
C ILE A 285 -2.04 -10.19 -9.29
N GLU A 286 -1.44 -11.28 -9.77
CA GLU A 286 -0.60 -11.29 -10.98
C GLU A 286 -1.38 -10.94 -12.25
N ALA A 287 -2.67 -11.29 -12.33
CA ALA A 287 -3.55 -10.91 -13.43
C ALA A 287 -3.89 -9.41 -13.47
N ALA A 288 -3.46 -8.61 -12.49
CA ALA A 288 -3.64 -7.15 -12.42
C ALA A 288 -5.11 -6.66 -12.52
N GLY A 289 -6.07 -7.50 -12.14
CA GLY A 289 -7.52 -7.21 -12.23
C GLY A 289 -8.22 -6.94 -10.91
N ALA A 290 -7.56 -7.21 -9.79
CA ALA A 290 -8.14 -7.12 -8.45
C ALA A 290 -8.43 -5.68 -8.02
N MET A 291 -9.57 -5.49 -7.36
CA MET A 291 -9.99 -4.23 -6.73
C MET A 291 -9.76 -4.35 -5.23
N GLY A 292 -9.25 -3.29 -4.59
CA GLY A 292 -8.93 -3.30 -3.16
C GLY A 292 -7.95 -4.40 -2.78
N LYS A 293 -8.26 -5.15 -1.71
CA LYS A 293 -7.44 -6.24 -1.18
C LYS A 293 -8.16 -7.57 -1.11
N ILE A 294 -7.41 -8.63 -1.42
CA ILE A 294 -7.77 -10.02 -1.15
C ILE A 294 -7.14 -10.40 0.19
N GLY A 295 -7.95 -10.86 1.14
CA GLY A 295 -7.50 -11.39 2.42
C GLY A 295 -7.57 -12.91 2.44
N LEU A 296 -6.77 -13.53 3.31
CA LEU A 296 -6.79 -14.96 3.57
C LEU A 296 -7.25 -15.19 5.01
N SER A 297 -8.14 -16.17 5.20
CA SER A 297 -8.70 -16.54 6.50
C SER A 297 -8.62 -18.04 6.71
N VAL A 298 -8.39 -18.46 7.94
CA VAL A 298 -8.25 -19.86 8.33
C VAL A 298 -9.59 -20.60 8.35
N GLU A 299 -10.66 -19.85 8.61
CA GLU A 299 -12.02 -20.35 8.60
C GLU A 299 -12.68 -20.10 7.24
N ALA A 300 -13.39 -21.10 6.75
CA ALA A 300 -14.31 -20.95 5.63
C ALA A 300 -15.51 -20.13 6.11
N CYS A 301 -15.51 -18.82 5.83
CA CYS A 301 -16.65 -17.87 5.92
C CYS A 301 -17.66 -18.15 7.07
N GLU A 302 -17.69 -17.39 8.16
CA GLU A 302 -18.49 -16.13 8.16
C GLU A 302 -18.05 -15.12 9.24
N GLU A 303 -17.23 -15.49 10.22
CA GLU A 303 -16.79 -14.58 11.29
C GLU A 303 -15.35 -14.92 11.69
N GLY A 304 -14.37 -14.52 10.87
CA GLY A 304 -12.98 -14.96 11.02
C GLY A 304 -12.43 -14.71 12.43
N MET A 305 -12.26 -15.78 13.19
CA MET A 305 -11.55 -15.81 14.46
C MET A 305 -10.04 -15.99 14.23
N ALA A 306 -9.23 -15.71 15.25
CA ALA A 306 -7.81 -16.05 15.22
C ALA A 306 -7.61 -17.56 15.31
N PHE A 307 -6.43 -18.06 14.92
CA PHE A 307 -6.03 -19.44 15.21
C PHE A 307 -6.15 -19.68 16.72
N SER A 308 -6.77 -20.81 17.09
CA SER A 308 -6.91 -21.29 18.47
C SER A 308 -6.01 -22.48 18.73
#